data_AF-A0A5B9GCA5-F1
#
_entry.id   AF-A0A5B9GCA5-F1
#
_cell.length_a   1.000
_cell.length_b   1.000
_cell.length_c   1.000
_cell.angle_alpha   90.00
_cell.angle_beta   90.00
_cell.angle_gamma   90.00
#
_symmetry.space_group_name_H-M   'P 1'
#
loop_
_entity.id
_entity.type
_entity.pdbx_description
1 polymer ?
#
loop_
_entity_poly.entity_id
_entity_poly.type
_entity_poly.pdbx_seq_one_letter_code
_entity_poly.pdbx_strand_id
1 'polypeptide(L)'
;IARNKDGELNAFLNACSHRGAMLCRHKRGNRSSYTCPFHGWTFNNSGKLLKVKDPSNAGYPDSFNCDGSHDLTKVARFESYRGFLFGSLNADVKPLVEHLGESAKIIDMIVDQSPEGLEVLRGASSYIYEGNW
;
A
#
# COMPACT_ATOMS: atom_id res chain seq x y z
N ILE A 1 0.48 1.01 -2.90
CA ILE A 1 -0.99 0.89 -2.84
C ILE A 1 -1.41 -0.12 -3.90
N ALA A 2 -2.27 -1.06 -3.57
CA ALA A 2 -2.76 -2.10 -4.45
C ALA A 2 -4.26 -2.32 -4.21
N ARG A 3 -5.00 -2.61 -5.28
CA ARG A 3 -6.36 -3.15 -5.19
C ARG A 3 -6.26 -4.67 -5.34
N ASN A 4 -6.76 -5.43 -4.37
CA ASN A 4 -6.77 -6.88 -4.47
C ASN A 4 -7.93 -7.39 -5.36
N LYS A 5 -8.02 -8.71 -5.51
CA LYS A 5 -9.07 -9.34 -6.35
C LYS A 5 -10.48 -9.12 -5.80
N ASP A 6 -10.59 -8.95 -4.49
CA ASP A 6 -11.85 -8.71 -3.79
C ASP A 6 -12.26 -7.23 -3.81
N GLY A 7 -11.46 -6.37 -4.46
CA GLY A 7 -11.72 -4.95 -4.62
C GLY A 7 -11.18 -4.07 -3.48
N GLU A 8 -10.64 -4.68 -2.43
CA GLU A 8 -10.09 -3.99 -1.27
C GLU A 8 -8.82 -3.23 -1.60
N LEU A 9 -8.71 -2.00 -1.08
CA LEU A 9 -7.51 -1.18 -1.20
C LEU A 9 -6.57 -1.45 -0.04
N ASN A 10 -5.32 -1.77 -0.36
CA ASN A 10 -4.27 -2.03 0.60
C ASN A 10 -3.07 -1.10 0.35
N ALA A 11 -2.39 -0.68 1.41
CA ALA A 11 -1.13 0.05 1.35
C ALA A 11 -0.06 -0.66 2.16
N PHE A 12 1.12 -0.80 1.59
CA PHE A 12 2.26 -1.53 2.16
C PHE A 12 3.51 -0.67 2.06
N LEU A 13 4.45 -0.90 2.98
CA LEU A 13 5.82 -0.49 2.79
C LEU A 13 6.41 -1.26 1.60
N ASN A 14 7.04 -0.56 0.66
CA ASN A 14 7.64 -1.18 -0.53
C ASN A 14 9.00 -1.80 -0.22
N ALA A 15 9.02 -2.71 0.74
CA ALA A 15 10.21 -3.39 1.26
C ALA A 15 9.88 -4.86 1.51
N CYS A 16 10.68 -5.76 0.93
CA CYS A 16 10.55 -7.19 1.15
C CYS A 16 10.80 -7.54 2.62
N SER A 17 9.92 -8.33 3.23
CA SER A 17 10.03 -8.78 4.64
C SER A 17 11.27 -9.64 4.92
N HIS A 18 11.96 -10.16 3.90
CA HIS A 18 13.22 -10.88 4.08
C HIS A 18 14.40 -9.96 4.44
N ARG A 19 14.76 -9.03 3.54
CA ARG A 19 15.95 -8.14 3.68
C ARG A 19 15.74 -6.73 3.13
N GLY A 20 14.49 -6.25 3.10
CA GLY A 20 14.17 -4.86 2.77
C GLY A 20 14.28 -4.45 1.29
N ALA A 21 14.62 -5.37 0.39
CA ALA A 21 14.72 -5.06 -1.04
C ALA A 21 13.39 -4.51 -1.60
N MET A 22 13.48 -3.47 -2.44
CA MET A 22 12.31 -2.86 -3.08
C MET A 22 11.59 -3.86 -4.01
N LEU A 23 10.28 -4.02 -3.82
CA LEU A 23 9.46 -5.01 -4.55
C LEU A 23 8.95 -4.44 -5.88
N CYS A 24 8.32 -3.27 -5.84
CA CYS A 24 7.76 -2.61 -7.01
C CYS A 24 8.66 -1.43 -7.41
N ARG A 25 9.26 -1.51 -8.59
CA ARG A 25 10.14 -0.45 -9.14
C ARG A 25 9.45 0.46 -10.14
N HIS A 26 8.20 0.14 -10.48
CA HIS A 26 7.38 0.93 -11.40
C HIS A 26 6.37 1.78 -10.61
N LYS A 27 6.13 3.01 -11.06
CA LYS A 27 5.18 3.93 -10.41
C LYS A 27 3.73 3.39 -10.41
N ARG A 28 3.36 2.63 -11.44
CA ARG A 28 2.01 2.04 -11.62
C ARG A 28 2.08 0.74 -12.41
N GLY A 29 1.06 -0.10 -12.26
CA GLY A 29 0.89 -1.34 -13.00
C GLY A 29 -0.30 -2.15 -12.50
N ASN A 30 -0.57 -3.28 -13.15
CA ASN A 30 -1.54 -4.26 -12.69
C ASN A 30 -0.83 -5.61 -12.51
N ARG A 31 -0.84 -6.13 -11.28
CA ARG A 31 -0.21 -7.40 -10.90
C ARG A 31 -1.01 -8.04 -9.76
N SER A 32 -1.15 -9.35 -9.80
CA SER A 32 -1.73 -10.16 -8.71
C SER A 32 -0.71 -10.54 -7.64
N SER A 33 0.59 -10.44 -7.95
CA SER A 33 1.70 -10.77 -7.06
C SER A 33 2.94 -9.91 -7.31
N TYR A 34 3.79 -9.83 -6.30
CA TYR A 34 5.07 -9.14 -6.32
C TYR A 34 6.18 -10.11 -5.93
N THR A 35 7.10 -10.38 -6.84
CA THR A 35 8.27 -11.23 -6.57
C THR A 35 9.49 -10.35 -6.32
N CYS A 36 10.11 -10.52 -5.16
CA CYS A 36 11.31 -9.82 -4.76
C CYS A 36 12.47 -10.21 -5.68
N PRO A 37 13.14 -9.24 -6.32
CA PRO A 37 14.23 -9.52 -7.26
C PRO A 37 15.49 -10.07 -6.58
N PHE A 38 15.59 -9.98 -5.25
CA PHE A 38 16.78 -10.42 -4.53
C PHE A 38 16.81 -11.94 -4.34
N HIS A 39 15.83 -12.50 -3.61
CA HIS A 39 15.79 -13.92 -3.27
C HIS A 39 14.52 -14.64 -3.75
N GLY A 40 13.68 -13.98 -4.55
CA GLY A 40 12.50 -14.61 -5.16
C GLY A 40 11.30 -14.82 -4.21
N TRP A 41 11.31 -14.24 -3.01
CA TRP A 41 10.12 -14.22 -2.14
C TRP A 41 8.96 -13.53 -2.86
N THR A 42 7.80 -14.17 -2.87
CA THR A 42 6.65 -13.74 -3.66
C THR A 42 5.46 -13.48 -2.76
N PHE A 43 4.87 -12.31 -2.89
CA PHE A 43 3.73 -11.83 -2.11
C PHE A 43 2.52 -11.63 -3.01
N ASN A 44 1.30 -11.86 -2.52
CA ASN A 44 0.10 -11.47 -3.25
C ASN A 44 -0.17 -9.96 -3.14
N ASN A 45 -1.13 -9.46 -3.91
CA ASN A 45 -1.54 -8.04 -3.85
C ASN A 45 -2.37 -7.65 -2.61
N SER A 46 -2.57 -8.58 -1.67
CA SER A 46 -3.06 -8.33 -0.30
C SER A 46 -1.93 -8.37 0.75
N GLY A 47 -0.67 -8.52 0.32
CA GLY A 47 0.51 -8.50 1.16
C GLY A 47 0.96 -9.85 1.71
N LYS A 48 0.19 -10.92 1.48
CA LYS A 48 0.49 -12.25 2.02
C LYS A 48 1.71 -12.87 1.35
N LEU A 49 2.65 -13.41 2.13
CA LEU A 49 3.76 -14.21 1.62
C LEU A 49 3.21 -15.55 1.07
N LEU A 50 3.31 -15.72 -0.24
CA LEU A 50 2.83 -16.90 -0.95
C LEU A 50 3.91 -17.98 -1.07
N LYS A 51 5.13 -17.56 -1.38
CA LYS A 51 6.21 -18.48 -1.76
C LYS A 51 7.56 -17.90 -1.39
N VAL A 52 8.41 -18.78 -0.86
CA VAL A 52 9.86 -18.59 -0.80
C VAL A 52 10.54 -19.51 -1.82
N LYS A 53 11.75 -19.15 -2.25
CA LYS A 53 12.53 -19.98 -3.16
C LYS A 53 13.18 -21.12 -2.36
N ASP A 54 13.03 -22.35 -2.85
CA ASP A 54 13.57 -23.58 -2.24
C ASP A 54 13.32 -23.71 -0.72
N PRO A 55 12.04 -23.77 -0.29
CA PRO A 55 11.71 -23.79 1.13
C PRO A 55 12.33 -24.98 1.88
N SER A 56 12.49 -26.14 1.22
CA SER A 56 13.04 -27.36 1.80
C SER A 56 14.51 -27.26 2.16
N ASN A 57 15.32 -26.57 1.36
CA ASN A 57 16.77 -26.44 1.61
C ASN A 57 17.16 -25.08 2.20
N ALA A 58 16.21 -24.16 2.37
CA ALA A 58 16.48 -22.82 2.89
C ALA A 58 16.75 -22.79 4.41
N GLY A 59 16.55 -23.92 5.13
CA GLY A 59 16.79 -24.00 6.57
C GLY A 59 15.80 -23.20 7.41
N TYR A 60 14.59 -22.96 6.89
CA TYR A 60 13.53 -22.30 7.64
C TYR A 60 12.97 -23.24 8.73
N PRO A 61 12.73 -22.74 9.95
CA PRO A 61 12.10 -23.54 11.01
C PRO A 61 10.63 -23.81 10.71
N ASP A 62 10.02 -24.77 11.40
CA ASP A 62 8.57 -25.07 11.27
C ASP A 62 7.67 -23.88 11.60
N SER A 63 8.17 -22.92 12.39
CA SER A 63 7.49 -21.66 12.70
C SER A 63 7.55 -20.62 11.56
N PHE A 64 8.20 -20.93 10.44
CA PHE A 64 8.34 -20.01 9.33
C PHE A 64 7.01 -19.80 8.59
N ASN A 65 6.68 -18.53 8.32
CA ASN A 65 5.46 -18.12 7.64
C ASN A 65 4.16 -18.64 8.30
N CYS A 66 4.20 -18.93 9.60
CA CYS A 66 3.00 -19.13 10.40
C CYS A 66 2.35 -17.77 10.69
N ASP A 67 1.01 -17.73 10.69
CA ASP A 67 0.20 -16.58 11.10
C ASP A 67 0.58 -15.23 10.47
N GLY A 68 1.07 -15.25 9.22
CA GLY A 68 1.46 -14.04 8.50
C GLY A 68 2.74 -13.37 9.03
N SER A 69 3.54 -14.07 9.83
CA SER A 69 4.81 -13.59 10.42
C SER A 69 5.79 -12.94 9.44
N HIS A 70 5.66 -13.23 8.14
CA HIS A 70 6.55 -12.75 7.08
C HIS A 70 5.78 -12.08 5.94
N ASP A 71 4.52 -11.70 6.15
CA ASP A 71 3.74 -10.90 5.21
C ASP A 71 4.36 -9.49 5.04
N LEU A 72 3.92 -8.77 4.02
CA LEU A 72 4.31 -7.38 3.84
C LEU A 72 3.79 -6.52 4.98
N THR A 73 4.65 -5.62 5.47
CA THR A 73 4.25 -4.62 6.46
C THR A 73 3.23 -3.65 5.85
N LYS A 74 2.00 -3.69 6.36
CA LYS A 74 0.95 -2.74 6.00
C LYS A 74 1.26 -1.34 6.56
N VAL A 75 0.82 -0.31 5.86
CA VAL A 75 0.73 1.04 6.44
C VAL A 75 -0.23 0.97 7.62
N ALA A 76 0.16 1.53 8.77
CA ALA A 76 -0.50 1.30 10.06
C ALA A 76 -1.98 1.72 10.08
N ARG A 77 -2.30 2.83 9.43
CA ARG A 77 -3.68 3.21 9.07
C ARG A 77 -3.74 3.58 7.61
N PHE A 78 -4.74 3.06 6.90
CA PHE A 78 -4.98 3.41 5.51
C PHE A 78 -6.47 3.46 5.26
N GLU A 79 -6.97 4.64 4.94
CA GLU A 79 -8.40 4.93 4.84
C GLU A 79 -8.68 5.74 3.57
N SER A 80 -9.92 5.67 3.09
CA SER A 80 -10.38 6.50 1.98
C SER A 80 -11.50 7.42 2.45
N TYR A 81 -11.42 8.68 2.06
CA TYR A 81 -12.51 9.64 2.20
C TYR A 81 -12.87 10.16 0.81
N ARG A 82 -14.10 9.89 0.35
CA ARG A 82 -14.62 10.36 -0.95
C ARG A 82 -13.70 10.09 -2.15
N GLY A 83 -13.00 8.94 -2.16
CA GLY A 83 -12.06 8.55 -3.22
C GLY A 83 -10.62 9.05 -3.04
N PHE A 84 -10.37 9.98 -2.13
CA PHE A 84 -9.03 10.36 -1.70
C PHE A 84 -8.48 9.31 -0.75
N LEU A 85 -7.20 8.96 -0.88
CA LEU A 85 -6.54 7.91 -0.10
C LEU A 85 -5.54 8.52 0.87
N PHE A 86 -5.68 8.21 2.16
CA PHE A 86 -4.83 8.71 3.23
C PHE A 86 -4.15 7.56 3.95
N GLY A 87 -2.90 7.77 4.37
CA GLY A 87 -2.14 6.79 5.12
C GLY A 87 -1.36 7.42 6.27
N SER A 88 -1.33 6.73 7.41
CA SER A 88 -0.48 7.07 8.56
C SER A 88 0.45 5.91 8.87
N LEU A 89 1.72 6.23 9.13
CA LEU A 89 2.71 5.26 9.62
C LEU A 89 2.53 4.97 11.12
N ASN A 90 1.80 5.82 11.84
CA ASN A 90 1.43 5.60 13.24
C ASN A 90 0.02 4.98 13.33
N ALA A 91 -0.11 3.91 14.11
CA ALA A 91 -1.38 3.25 14.39
C ALA A 91 -2.24 4.05 15.39
N ASP A 92 -1.60 4.75 16.31
CA ASP A 92 -2.25 5.55 17.36
C ASP A 92 -2.54 6.96 16.84
N VAL A 93 -3.50 7.02 15.92
CA VAL A 93 -4.04 8.25 15.35
C VAL A 93 -5.55 8.19 15.37
N LYS A 94 -6.17 9.39 15.39
CA LYS A 94 -7.61 9.57 15.27
C LYS A 94 -8.13 8.94 13.96
N PRO A 95 -9.41 8.50 13.92
CA PRO A 95 -10.06 8.12 12.67
C PRO A 95 -9.95 9.22 11.61
N LEU A 96 -9.87 8.85 10.32
CA LEU A 96 -9.59 9.80 9.24
C LEU A 96 -10.55 11.00 9.23
N VAL A 97 -11.85 10.77 9.35
CA VAL A 97 -12.87 11.85 9.33
C VAL A 97 -12.67 12.83 10.50
N GLU A 98 -12.32 12.33 11.69
CA GLU A 98 -12.03 13.19 12.84
C GLU A 98 -10.72 13.98 12.63
N HIS A 99 -9.70 13.35 12.04
CA HIS A 99 -8.45 14.02 11.70
C HIS A 99 -8.65 15.13 10.66
N LEU A 100 -9.47 14.90 9.64
CA LEU A 100 -9.79 15.89 8.61
C LEU A 100 -10.61 17.06 9.17
N GLY A 101 -11.49 16.81 10.13
CA GLY A 101 -12.33 17.83 10.73
C GLY A 101 -13.08 18.65 9.68
N GLU A 102 -13.02 19.98 9.77
CA GLU A 102 -13.70 20.89 8.85
C GLU A 102 -13.17 20.84 7.41
N SER A 103 -11.93 20.38 7.19
CA SER A 103 -11.40 20.20 5.83
C SER A 103 -12.13 19.11 5.05
N ALA A 104 -12.80 18.17 5.74
CA ALA A 104 -13.66 17.17 5.08
C ALA A 104 -14.78 17.83 4.26
N LYS A 105 -15.34 18.94 4.75
CA LYS A 105 -16.40 19.70 4.05
C LYS A 105 -15.89 20.29 2.73
N ILE A 106 -14.62 20.69 2.67
CA ILE A 106 -14.01 21.20 1.43
C ILE A 106 -13.87 20.07 0.41
N ILE A 107 -13.47 18.87 0.85
CA ILE A 107 -13.40 17.70 -0.02
C ILE A 107 -14.79 17.36 -0.56
N ASP A 108 -15.82 17.38 0.29
CA ASP A 108 -17.21 17.15 -0.13
C ASP A 108 -17.65 18.17 -1.19
N MET A 109 -17.43 19.48 -0.95
CA MET A 109 -17.76 20.53 -1.91
C MET A 109 -17.06 20.37 -3.27
N ILE A 110 -15.84 19.82 -3.30
CA ILE A 110 -15.12 19.55 -4.55
C ILE A 110 -15.71 18.33 -5.25
N VAL A 111 -15.98 17.24 -4.51
CA VAL A 111 -16.49 15.99 -5.06
C VAL A 111 -17.94 16.13 -5.54
N ASP A 112 -18.77 16.89 -4.84
CA ASP A 112 -20.20 17.05 -5.10
C ASP A 112 -20.51 17.98 -6.30
N GLN A 113 -19.49 18.52 -6.99
CA GLN A 113 -19.70 19.28 -8.23
C GLN A 113 -20.19 18.40 -9.40
N SER A 114 -20.10 17.08 -9.27
CA SER A 114 -20.58 16.11 -10.24
C SER A 114 -21.28 14.95 -9.54
N PRO A 115 -22.44 14.47 -10.05
CA PRO A 115 -23.09 13.28 -9.50
C PRO A 115 -22.25 12.00 -9.68
N GLU A 116 -21.29 11.99 -10.60
CA GLU A 116 -20.38 10.86 -10.85
C GLU A 116 -19.10 10.94 -9.99
N GLY A 117 -18.95 11.99 -9.19
CA GLY A 117 -17.76 12.24 -8.37
C GLY A 117 -16.58 12.75 -9.19
N LEU A 118 -15.37 12.39 -8.75
CA LEU A 118 -14.11 12.86 -9.34
C LEU A 118 -13.20 11.71 -9.72
N GLU A 119 -12.43 11.92 -10.79
CA GLU A 119 -11.32 11.05 -11.14
C GLU A 119 -10.01 11.81 -11.24
N VAL A 120 -8.91 11.13 -10.89
CA VAL A 120 -7.57 11.64 -11.14
C VAL A 120 -7.19 11.32 -12.58
N LEU A 121 -7.06 12.36 -13.41
CA LEU A 121 -6.59 12.21 -14.78
C LEU A 121 -5.19 11.61 -14.80
N ARG A 122 -4.95 10.72 -15.76
CA ARG A 122 -3.68 10.01 -15.87
C ARG A 122 -2.54 10.98 -16.20
N GLY A 123 -1.61 11.12 -15.28
CA GLY A 123 -0.42 11.95 -15.47
C GLY A 123 0.06 12.47 -14.13
N ALA A 124 1.32 12.88 -14.06
CA ALA A 124 1.85 13.62 -12.93
C ALA A 124 3.01 14.48 -13.42
N SER A 125 3.07 15.73 -12.97
CA SER A 125 4.27 16.55 -13.09
C SER A 125 5.07 16.43 -11.81
N SER A 126 6.36 16.15 -11.91
CA SER A 126 7.27 16.07 -10.78
C SER A 126 8.52 16.87 -11.08
N TYR A 127 8.89 17.78 -10.21
CA TYR A 127 10.09 18.59 -10.29
C TYR A 127 10.75 18.66 -8.90
N ILE A 128 12.01 19.08 -8.88
CA ILE A 128 12.76 19.31 -7.65
C ILE A 128 12.71 20.80 -7.36
N TYR A 129 12.46 21.16 -6.10
CA TYR A 129 12.48 22.53 -5.62
C TYR A 129 13.38 22.61 -4.38
N GLU A 130 14.27 23.61 -4.35
CA GLU A 130 15.21 23.82 -3.24
C GLU A 130 14.57 24.66 -2.13
N GLY A 131 13.62 24.06 -1.41
CA GLY A 131 12.94 24.71 -0.29
C GLY A 131 12.36 23.69 0.68
N ASN A 132 11.81 24.17 1.80
CA ASN A 132 10.99 23.34 2.68
C ASN A 132 9.67 22.97 1.96
N TRP A 133 9.09 21.83 2.34
CA TRP A 133 7.80 21.35 1.82
C TRP A 133 6.65 22.24 2.29
#